data_AF-A0A5P3MTD4-F1
#
_entry.id   AF-A0A5P3MTD4-F1
#
_cell.length_a   1.000
_cell.length_b   1.000
_cell.length_c   1.000
_cell.angle_alpha   90.00
_cell.angle_beta   90.00
_cell.angle_gamma   90.00
#
_symmetry.space_group_name_H-M   'P 1'
#
loop_
_entity.id
_entity.type
_entity.pdbx_description
1 polymer ?
#
loop_
_entity_poly.entity_id
_entity_poly.type
_entity_poly.pdbx_seq_one_letter_code
_entity_poly.pdbx_strand_id
1 'polypeptide(L)'
;MPRRLTLEEAQAQVDAKFPDKGLILTSFEGVNRPVSFICPEHGEQTLSFFHSMLKTKHGCTACSYPLRAERLREQAEKSLAETQKNFSQQALTVTGDHNQAVSGNNNQAPVPTPNTSDLKLKLQAFERQYEALRNHLQVIEYVKEVDKVVVEFALKGLDREMEVLMGWED
;
A
#
# COMPACT_ATOMS: atom_id res chain seq x y z
N MET A 1 12.30 34.21 -23.97
CA MET A 1 11.01 33.78 -23.37
C MET A 1 10.92 32.27 -23.49
N PRO A 2 10.53 31.52 -22.45
CA PRO A 2 10.39 30.07 -22.55
C PRO A 2 9.33 29.73 -23.60
N ARG A 3 9.64 28.77 -24.47
CA ARG A 3 8.72 28.27 -25.49
C ARG A 3 7.48 27.71 -24.77
N ARG A 4 6.29 28.21 -25.12
CA ARG A 4 5.05 27.63 -24.62
C ARG A 4 4.80 26.35 -25.40
N LEU A 5 4.72 25.23 -24.69
CA LEU A 5 4.33 23.96 -25.29
C LEU A 5 2.90 24.11 -25.85
N THR A 6 2.63 23.56 -27.03
CA THR A 6 1.27 23.46 -27.56
C THR A 6 0.59 22.17 -27.09
N LEU A 7 -0.73 22.05 -27.26
CA LEU A 7 -1.48 20.82 -26.94
C LEU A 7 -0.99 19.63 -27.76
N GLU A 8 -0.72 19.83 -29.05
CA GLU A 8 -0.18 18.80 -29.96
C GLU A 8 1.22 18.34 -29.53
N GLU A 9 2.10 19.28 -29.14
CA GLU A 9 3.43 18.96 -28.61
C GLU A 9 3.33 18.21 -27.27
N ALA A 10 2.37 18.58 -26.42
CA ALA A 10 2.10 17.90 -25.16
C ALA A 10 1.62 16.46 -25.41
N GLN A 11 0.71 16.26 -26.38
CA GLN A 11 0.21 14.95 -26.78
C GLN A 11 1.34 14.06 -27.29
N ALA A 12 2.19 14.59 -28.17
CA ALA A 12 3.36 13.87 -28.67
C ALA A 12 4.31 13.43 -27.54
N GLN A 13 4.47 14.23 -26.48
CA GLN A 13 5.25 13.82 -25.31
C GLN A 13 4.59 12.70 -24.50
N VAL A 14 3.26 12.73 -24.38
CA VAL A 14 2.50 11.67 -23.73
C VAL A 14 2.62 10.37 -24.53
N ASP A 15 2.42 10.42 -25.84
CA ASP A 15 2.50 9.25 -26.73
C ASP A 15 3.92 8.68 -26.78
N ALA A 16 4.94 9.54 -26.80
CA ALA A 16 6.34 9.11 -26.75
C ALA A 16 6.68 8.40 -25.43
N LYS A 17 6.02 8.78 -24.33
CA LYS A 17 6.28 8.18 -23.01
C LYS A 17 5.42 6.96 -22.72
N PHE A 18 4.21 6.92 -23.26
CA PHE A 18 3.21 5.89 -23.01
C PHE A 18 2.60 5.37 -24.33
N PRO A 19 3.43 4.79 -25.23
CA PRO A 19 2.99 4.43 -26.58
C PRO A 19 1.85 3.40 -26.58
N ASP A 20 1.83 2.50 -25.59
CA ASP A 20 0.88 1.39 -25.53
C ASP A 20 -0.40 1.74 -24.75
N LYS A 21 -0.55 2.97 -24.27
CA LYS A 21 -1.64 3.35 -23.35
C LYS A 21 -2.78 4.14 -23.98
N GLY A 22 -2.59 4.70 -25.18
CA GLY A 22 -3.65 5.42 -25.89
C GLY A 22 -4.28 6.57 -25.09
N LEU A 23 -3.47 7.31 -24.33
CA LEU A 23 -3.94 8.42 -23.50
C LEU A 23 -4.18 9.65 -24.38
N ILE A 24 -5.35 10.27 -24.28
CA ILE A 24 -5.73 11.41 -25.13
C ILE A 24 -5.89 12.67 -24.27
N LEU A 25 -5.12 13.73 -24.52
CA LEU A 25 -5.26 15.02 -23.85
C LEU A 25 -6.49 15.77 -24.38
N THR A 26 -7.39 16.14 -23.48
CA THR A 26 -8.60 16.93 -23.80
C THR A 26 -8.38 18.42 -23.60
N SER A 27 -7.63 18.80 -22.57
CA SER A 27 -7.31 20.21 -22.29
C SER A 27 -5.87 20.39 -21.84
N PHE A 28 -5.20 21.41 -22.38
CA PHE A 28 -3.84 21.76 -22.00
C PHE A 28 -3.61 23.28 -22.07
N GLU A 29 -3.42 23.91 -20.92
CA GLU A 29 -3.15 25.36 -20.80
C GLU A 29 -1.69 25.67 -20.43
N GLY A 30 -0.86 24.63 -20.26
CA GLY A 30 0.56 24.74 -19.94
C GLY A 30 1.05 23.76 -18.89
N VAL A 31 2.37 23.68 -18.73
CA VAL A 31 3.04 22.66 -17.91
C VAL A 31 2.68 22.75 -16.41
N ASN A 32 2.50 23.97 -15.90
CA ASN A 32 2.18 24.26 -14.51
C ASN A 32 0.67 24.53 -14.28
N ARG A 33 -0.17 24.13 -15.24
CA ARG A 33 -1.63 24.23 -15.14
C ARG A 33 -2.24 22.83 -15.04
N PRO A 34 -3.48 22.72 -14.53
CA PRO A 34 -4.22 21.50 -14.59
C PRO A 34 -4.39 21.03 -16.04
N VAL A 35 -4.35 19.71 -16.22
CA VAL A 35 -4.49 19.05 -17.52
C VAL A 35 -5.59 18.01 -17.41
N SER A 36 -6.50 17.99 -18.38
CA SER A 36 -7.52 16.95 -18.49
C SER A 36 -7.18 16.00 -19.63
N PHE A 37 -7.35 14.71 -19.40
CA PHE A 37 -7.05 13.66 -20.36
C PHE A 37 -8.02 12.49 -20.20
N ILE A 38 -8.17 11.70 -21.25
CA ILE A 38 -9.00 10.50 -21.29
C ILE A 38 -8.07 9.30 -21.29
N CYS A 39 -8.26 8.43 -20.30
CA CYS A 39 -7.67 7.10 -20.24
C CYS A 39 -8.68 6.10 -20.84
N PRO A 40 -8.27 5.20 -21.75
CA PRO A 40 -9.19 4.24 -22.35
C PRO A 40 -9.78 3.25 -21.32
N GLU A 41 -9.06 2.96 -20.23
CA GLU A 41 -9.51 2.04 -19.18
C GLU A 41 -10.35 2.73 -18.08
N HIS A 42 -10.11 4.03 -17.83
CA HIS A 42 -10.63 4.71 -16.63
C HIS A 42 -11.36 6.02 -16.93
N GLY A 43 -11.59 6.34 -18.20
CA GLY A 43 -12.31 7.53 -18.65
C GLY A 43 -11.56 8.85 -18.43
N GLU A 44 -12.32 9.94 -18.32
CA GLU A 44 -11.79 11.29 -18.16
C GLU A 44 -11.21 11.51 -16.76
N GLN A 45 -10.02 12.08 -16.71
CA GLN A 45 -9.29 12.41 -15.49
C GLN A 45 -8.63 13.77 -15.61
N THR A 46 -8.48 14.42 -14.46
CA THR A 46 -7.79 15.70 -14.36
C THR A 46 -6.62 15.58 -13.41
N LEU A 47 -5.44 16.03 -13.86
CA LEU A 47 -4.24 16.14 -13.03
C LEU A 47 -3.94 17.60 -12.78
N SER A 48 -3.43 17.91 -11.59
CA SER A 48 -3.09 19.28 -11.20
C SER A 48 -1.99 19.90 -12.06
N PHE A 49 -1.09 19.07 -12.61
CA PHE A 49 0.05 19.51 -13.43
C PHE A 49 0.39 18.48 -14.50
N PHE A 50 0.77 18.95 -15.69
CA PHE A 50 1.20 18.08 -16.79
C PHE A 50 2.47 17.28 -16.45
N HIS A 51 3.44 17.88 -15.77
CA HIS A 51 4.65 17.17 -15.35
C HIS A 51 4.36 16.00 -14.40
N SER A 52 3.30 16.11 -13.58
CA SER A 52 2.89 15.00 -12.70
C SER A 52 2.51 13.77 -13.50
N MET A 53 1.79 13.95 -14.62
CA MET A 53 1.44 12.87 -15.55
C MET A 53 2.71 12.17 -16.07
N LEU A 54 3.66 12.96 -16.58
CA LEU A 54 4.91 12.44 -17.14
C LEU A 54 5.82 11.79 -16.09
N LYS A 55 5.72 12.12 -14.81
CA LYS A 55 6.49 11.45 -13.75
C LYS A 55 5.98 10.05 -13.44
N THR A 56 4.70 9.79 -13.67
CA THR A 56 4.13 8.47 -13.39
C THR A 56 4.66 7.42 -14.36
N LYS A 57 4.64 6.16 -13.94
CA LYS A 57 5.02 5.02 -14.79
C LYS A 57 3.95 4.67 -15.83
N HIS A 58 2.69 5.02 -15.57
CA HIS A 58 1.54 4.56 -16.37
C HIS A 58 0.73 5.71 -16.99
N GLY A 59 1.08 6.97 -16.74
CA GLY A 59 0.36 8.16 -17.18
C GLY A 59 -0.89 8.43 -16.36
N CYS A 60 -1.78 7.43 -16.29
CA CYS A 60 -3.01 7.47 -15.50
C CYS A 60 -2.78 7.04 -14.04
N THR A 61 -3.29 7.82 -13.10
CA THR A 61 -3.21 7.51 -11.66
C THR A 61 -4.07 6.30 -11.31
N ALA A 62 -5.25 6.17 -11.91
CA ALA A 62 -6.13 5.02 -11.70
C ALA A 62 -5.48 3.70 -12.11
N CYS A 63 -4.84 3.63 -13.30
CA CYS A 63 -4.06 2.47 -13.73
C CYS A 63 -2.92 2.10 -12.76
N SER A 64 -2.42 3.06 -11.96
CA SER A 64 -1.30 2.81 -11.04
C SER A 64 -1.72 2.22 -9.69
N TYR A 65 -2.98 2.39 -9.28
CA TYR A 65 -3.48 1.89 -7.99
C TYR A 65 -3.42 0.37 -7.85
N PRO A 66 -3.91 -0.47 -8.80
CA PRO A 66 -3.89 -1.92 -8.61
C PRO A 66 -2.46 -2.46 -8.49
N LEU A 67 -1.53 -1.92 -9.28
CA LEU A 67 -0.11 -2.28 -9.21
C LEU A 67 0.56 -1.86 -7.90
N ARG A 68 0.13 -0.72 -7.33
CA ARG A 68 0.58 -0.28 -6.02
C ARG A 68 0.02 -1.15 -4.91
N ALA A 69 -1.26 -1.50 -4.98
CA ALA A 69 -1.91 -2.39 -4.02
C ALA A 69 -1.23 -3.76 -3.99
N GLU A 70 -0.93 -4.34 -5.16
CA GLU A 70 -0.23 -5.63 -5.26
C GLU A 70 1.15 -5.60 -4.61
N ARG A 71 1.95 -4.57 -4.92
CA ARG A 71 3.27 -4.40 -4.29
C ARG A 71 3.18 -4.24 -2.78
N LEU A 72 2.17 -3.52 -2.28
CA LEU A 72 1.96 -3.35 -0.85
C LEU A 72 1.56 -4.67 -0.18
N ARG A 73 0.74 -5.51 -0.84
CA ARG A 73 0.40 -6.86 -0.38
C ARG A 73 1.64 -7.75 -0.28
N GLU A 74 2.46 -7.80 -1.32
CA GLU A 74 3.73 -8.57 -1.29
C GLU A 74 4.68 -8.11 -0.18
N GLN A 75 4.79 -6.80 0.05
CA GLN A 75 5.61 -6.25 1.13
C GLN A 75 5.06 -6.61 2.52
N ALA A 76 3.73 -6.54 2.69
CA ALA A 76 3.07 -6.93 3.93
C ALA A 76 3.33 -8.41 4.24
N GLU A 77 3.19 -9.31 3.26
CA GLU A 77 3.45 -10.74 3.44
C GLU A 77 4.90 -11.03 3.84
N LYS A 78 5.87 -10.38 3.19
CA LYS A 78 7.30 -10.50 3.55
C LYS A 78 7.55 -10.04 4.98
N SER A 79 6.97 -8.90 5.37
CA SER A 79 7.11 -8.35 6.72
C SER A 79 6.50 -9.28 7.79
N LEU A 80 5.37 -9.92 7.49
CA LEU A 80 4.70 -10.87 8.38
C LEU A 80 5.55 -12.14 8.55
N ALA A 81 6.07 -12.69 7.44
CA ALA A 81 6.94 -13.86 7.46
C ALA A 81 8.24 -13.62 8.24
N GLU A 82 8.84 -12.44 8.10
CA GLU A 82 10.02 -12.05 8.87
C GLU A 82 9.72 -11.89 10.36
N THR A 83 8.60 -11.25 10.69
CA THR A 83 8.12 -11.11 12.08
C THR A 83 7.89 -12.47 12.73
N GLN A 84 7.29 -13.42 12.00
CA GLN A 84 7.05 -14.78 12.50
C GLN A 84 8.36 -15.55 12.74
N LYS A 85 9.34 -15.44 11.84
CA LYS A 85 10.68 -16.02 12.03
C LYS A 85 11.36 -15.46 13.28
N ASN A 86 11.33 -14.14 13.45
CA ASN A 86 11.93 -13.47 14.61
C ASN A 86 11.28 -13.91 15.92
N PHE A 87 9.95 -14.08 15.94
CA PHE A 87 9.23 -14.57 17.11
C PHE A 87 9.65 -16.00 17.48
N SER A 88 9.76 -16.90 16.50
CA SER A 88 10.18 -18.29 16.76
C SER A 88 11.58 -18.41 17.35
N GLN A 89 12.52 -17.56 16.92
CA GLN A 89 13.88 -17.54 17.45
C GLN A 89 13.94 -17.02 18.89
N GLN A 90 13.14 -16.00 19.22
CA GLN A 90 13.04 -15.48 20.59
C GLN A 90 12.38 -16.46 21.56
N ALA A 91 11.44 -17.28 21.11
CA ALA A 91 10.82 -18.30 21.96
C ALA A 91 11.82 -19.38 22.38
N LEU A 92 12.74 -19.78 21.49
CA LEU A 92 13.75 -20.81 21.77
C LEU A 92 14.82 -20.36 22.77
N THR A 93 15.22 -19.08 22.76
CA THR A 93 16.22 -18.56 23.70
C THR A 93 15.68 -18.42 25.12
N VAL A 94 14.38 -18.15 25.29
CA VAL A 94 13.76 -18.00 26.62
C VAL A 94 13.59 -19.34 27.35
N THR A 95 13.48 -20.46 26.64
CA THR A 95 13.32 -21.80 27.23
C THR A 95 14.62 -22.58 27.41
N GLY A 96 15.75 -22.11 26.86
CA GLY A 96 17.02 -22.85 26.80
C GLY A 96 17.88 -22.81 28.07
N ASP A 97 17.76 -21.78 28.92
CA ASP A 97 18.73 -21.53 29.98
C ASP A 97 18.37 -22.13 31.36
N HIS A 98 17.30 -22.90 31.49
CA HIS A 98 16.85 -23.43 32.80
C HIS A 98 17.07 -24.93 33.02
N ASN A 99 17.80 -25.63 32.14
CA ASN A 99 18.00 -27.08 32.26
C ASN A 99 19.47 -27.53 32.39
N GLN A 100 20.31 -26.74 33.06
CA GLN A 100 21.57 -27.26 33.61
C GLN A 100 21.35 -27.84 35.00
N ALA A 101 21.18 -29.17 35.02
CA ALA A 101 21.59 -30.12 36.05
C ALA A 101 21.38 -29.74 37.53
N VAL A 102 20.21 -30.08 38.08
CA VAL A 102 20.08 -30.35 39.53
C VAL A 102 20.04 -31.87 39.74
N SER A 103 21.22 -32.49 39.68
CA SER A 103 21.44 -33.81 40.27
C SER A 103 21.90 -33.61 41.71
N GLY A 104 20.96 -33.77 42.65
CA GLY A 104 21.19 -34.21 44.02
C GLY A 104 21.85 -33.24 45.00
N ASN A 105 21.03 -32.49 45.77
CA ASN A 105 21.19 -32.42 47.23
C ASN A 105 19.95 -31.80 47.91
N ASN A 106 19.38 -32.49 48.89
CA ASN A 106 18.31 -31.98 49.74
C ASN A 106 18.89 -31.03 50.80
N ASN A 107 18.91 -29.74 50.48
CA ASN A 107 18.88 -28.64 51.45
C ASN A 107 18.25 -27.44 50.73
N GLN A 108 16.96 -27.20 50.99
CA GLN A 108 16.19 -26.12 50.37
C GLN A 108 16.75 -24.76 50.78
N ALA A 109 17.55 -24.18 49.90
CA ALA A 109 17.81 -22.74 49.87
C ALA A 109 16.57 -22.01 49.31
N PRO A 110 16.31 -20.75 49.73
CA PRO A 110 15.16 -19.99 49.30
C PRO A 110 15.14 -19.81 47.78
N VAL A 111 14.00 -20.12 47.16
CA VAL A 111 13.75 -19.98 45.72
C VAL A 111 14.06 -18.53 45.30
N PRO A 112 14.92 -18.29 44.30
CA PRO A 112 15.22 -16.94 43.85
C PRO A 112 13.93 -16.32 43.28
N THR A 113 13.46 -15.26 43.93
CA THR A 113 12.32 -14.49 43.42
C THR A 113 12.70 -13.84 42.10
N PRO A 114 11.84 -13.90 41.07
CA PRO A 114 12.15 -13.34 39.76
C PRO A 114 12.46 -11.84 39.89
N ASN A 115 13.60 -11.44 39.32
CA ASN A 115 14.07 -10.07 39.35
C ASN A 115 13.04 -9.16 38.64
N THR A 116 12.58 -8.12 39.34
CA THR A 116 11.54 -7.19 38.83
C THR A 116 11.99 -6.42 37.58
N SER A 117 13.30 -6.30 37.33
CA SER A 117 13.83 -5.71 36.09
C SER A 117 13.52 -6.54 34.84
N ASP A 118 13.58 -7.86 34.95
CA ASP A 118 13.32 -8.77 33.82
C ASP A 118 11.85 -8.78 33.42
N LEU A 119 10.96 -8.69 34.42
CA LEU A 119 9.52 -8.57 34.21
C LEU A 119 9.16 -7.27 33.47
N LYS A 120 9.79 -6.15 33.83
CA LYS A 120 9.59 -4.87 33.13
C LYS A 120 10.07 -4.92 31.69
N LEU A 121 11.22 -5.55 31.44
CA LEU A 121 11.76 -5.68 30.09
C LEU A 121 10.85 -6.55 29.20
N LYS A 122 10.36 -7.67 29.75
CA LYS A 122 9.39 -8.55 29.07
C LYS A 122 8.07 -7.82 28.77
N LEU A 123 7.57 -7.03 29.72
CA LEU A 123 6.35 -6.25 29.54
C LEU A 123 6.52 -5.20 28.42
N GLN A 124 7.64 -4.48 28.41
CA GLN A 124 7.93 -3.49 27.37
C GLN A 124 8.05 -4.12 25.97
N ALA A 125 8.64 -5.31 25.88
CA ALA A 125 8.71 -6.06 24.62
C ALA A 125 7.30 -6.45 24.13
N PHE A 126 6.44 -6.89 25.05
CA PHE A 126 5.06 -7.24 24.75
C PHE A 126 4.22 -6.04 24.29
N GLU A 127 4.36 -4.87 24.94
CA GLU A 127 3.70 -3.63 24.53
C GLU A 127 4.08 -3.22 23.10
N ARG A 128 5.36 -3.32 22.73
CA ARG A 128 5.81 -3.04 21.35
C ARG A 128 5.20 -4.00 20.33
N GLN A 129 5.09 -5.28 20.70
CA GLN A 129 4.46 -6.28 19.83
C GLN A 129 2.97 -6.01 19.65
N TYR A 130 2.25 -5.64 20.71
CA TYR A 130 0.84 -5.29 20.64
C TYR A 130 0.60 -4.06 19.74
N GLU A 131 1.42 -3.02 19.87
CA GLU A 131 1.29 -1.82 19.06
C GLU A 131 1.60 -2.10 17.57
N ALA A 132 2.57 -2.96 17.26
CA ALA A 132 2.83 -3.41 15.90
C ALA A 132 1.62 -4.14 15.30
N LEU A 133 0.98 -5.03 16.07
CA LEU A 133 -0.21 -5.76 15.63
C LEU A 133 -1.39 -4.82 15.37
N ARG A 134 -1.57 -3.81 16.24
CA ARG A 134 -2.60 -2.78 16.11
C ARG A 134 -2.43 -1.97 14.83
N ASN A 135 -1.20 -1.54 14.53
CA ASN A 135 -0.89 -0.82 13.30
C ASN A 135 -1.18 -1.68 12.06
N HIS A 136 -0.86 -2.98 12.09
CA HIS A 136 -1.20 -3.90 11.01
C HIS A 136 -2.72 -4.02 10.79
N LEU A 137 -3.50 -4.14 11.87
CA LEU A 137 -4.97 -4.18 11.77
C LEU A 137 -5.54 -2.90 11.14
N GLN A 138 -5.01 -1.73 11.51
CA GLN A 138 -5.44 -0.46 10.93
C GLN A 138 -5.13 -0.39 9.42
N VAL A 139 -3.98 -0.91 8.98
CA VAL A 139 -3.66 -1.01 7.55
C VAL A 139 -4.61 -1.96 6.82
N ILE A 140 -4.96 -3.10 7.42
CA ILE A 140 -5.93 -4.06 6.83
C ILE A 140 -7.31 -3.41 6.68
N GLU A 141 -7.80 -2.71 7.70
CA GLU A 141 -9.07 -1.98 7.62
C GLU A 141 -9.04 -0.90 6.52
N TYR A 142 -7.95 -0.14 6.43
CA TYR A 142 -7.78 0.84 5.35
C TYR A 142 -7.82 0.19 3.96
N VAL A 143 -7.16 -0.96 3.77
CA VAL A 143 -7.18 -1.69 2.49
C VAL A 143 -8.58 -2.18 2.16
N LYS A 144 -9.36 -2.67 3.14
CA LYS A 144 -10.77 -3.06 2.91
C LYS A 144 -11.62 -1.88 2.44
N GLU A 145 -11.41 -0.70 3.02
CA GLU A 145 -12.16 0.50 2.62
C GLU A 145 -11.76 0.94 1.20
N VAL A 146 -10.49 0.81 0.83
CA VAL A 146 -10.02 1.09 -0.54
C VAL A 146 -10.59 0.09 -1.54
N ASP A 147 -10.59 -1.21 -1.24
CA ASP A 147 -11.17 -2.24 -2.10
C ASP A 147 -12.68 -1.99 -2.32
N LYS A 148 -13.39 -1.55 -1.28
CA LYS A 148 -14.82 -1.16 -1.40
C LYS A 148 -15.01 0.02 -2.36
N VAL A 149 -14.20 1.07 -2.27
CA VAL A 149 -14.26 2.22 -3.19
C VAL A 149 -13.96 1.82 -4.64
N VAL A 150 -12.99 0.92 -4.85
CA VAL A 150 -12.66 0.40 -6.19
C VAL A 150 -13.83 -0.40 -6.77
N VAL A 151 -14.46 -1.26 -5.98
CA VAL A 151 -15.65 -2.03 -6.40
C VAL A 151 -16.83 -1.11 -6.72
N GLU A 152 -17.11 -0.10 -5.89
CA GLU A 152 -18.17 0.89 -6.17
C GLU A 152 -17.91 1.67 -7.47
N PHE A 153 -16.65 2.02 -7.74
CA PHE A 153 -16.28 2.71 -8.98
C PHE A 153 -16.47 1.81 -10.21
N ALA A 154 -16.08 0.53 -10.11
CA ALA A 154 -16.28 -0.45 -11.17
C ALA A 154 -17.77 -0.70 -11.46
N LEU A 155 -18.61 -0.80 -10.42
CA LEU A 155 -20.06 -0.96 -10.56
C LEU A 155 -20.70 0.25 -11.26
N LYS A 156 -20.31 1.48 -10.89
CA LYS A 156 -20.78 2.70 -11.58
C LYS A 156 -20.35 2.76 -13.04
N GLY A 157 -19.18 2.21 -13.37
CA GLY A 157 -18.73 2.06 -14.76
C GLY A 157 -19.63 1.13 -15.55
N LEU A 158 -19.95 -0.03 -14.99
CA LEU A 158 -20.85 -1.02 -15.60
C LEU A 158 -22.28 -0.49 -15.76
N ASP A 159 -22.81 0.23 -14.77
CA ASP A 159 -24.14 0.86 -14.87
C ASP A 159 -24.21 1.84 -16.05
N ARG A 160 -23.15 2.63 -16.25
CA ARG A 160 -23.07 3.58 -17.36
C ARG A 160 -22.95 2.90 -18.72
N GLU A 161 -22.20 1.80 -18.81
CA GLU A 161 -22.17 0.96 -20.01
C GLU A 161 -23.54 0.35 -20.31
N MET A 162 -24.26 -0.06 -19.26
CA MET A 162 -25.59 -0.65 -19.38
C MET A 162 -26.64 0.39 -19.82
N GLU A 163 -26.57 1.64 -19.33
CA GLU A 163 -27.40 2.76 -19.80
C GLU A 163 -27.19 3.04 -21.29
N VAL A 164 -25.93 3.07 -21.75
CA VAL A 164 -25.59 3.25 -23.18
C VAL A 164 -26.14 2.10 -24.03
N LEU A 165 -26.03 0.86 -23.55
CA LEU A 165 -26.53 -0.33 -24.26
C LEU A 165 -28.07 -0.38 -24.30
N MET A 166 -28.74 0.12 -23.27
CA MET A 166 -30.20 0.12 -23.17
C MET A 166 -30.86 1.26 -23.96
N GLY A 167 -30.09 2.18 -24.53
CA GLY A 167 -30.60 3.21 -25.44
C GLY A 167 -31.57 4.19 -24.80
N TRP A 168 -31.42 4.45 -23.49
CA TRP A 168 -32.17 5.51 -22.81
C TRP A 168 -31.49 6.85 -23.10
N GLU A 169 -31.62 7.32 -24.34
CA GLU A 169 -31.40 8.73 -24.68
C GLU A 169 -32.74 9.45 -24.51
N ASP A 170 -32.84 10.29 -23.48
CA ASP A 170 -33.89 11.32 -23.36
C ASP A 170 -33.65 12.46 -24.37
#